data_AF-A0A0L6VMA0-F1
#
_entry.id   AF-A0A0L6VMA0-F1
#
_cell.length_a   1.000
_cell.length_b   1.000
_cell.length_c   1.000
_cell.angle_alpha   90.00
_cell.angle_beta   90.00
_cell.angle_gamma   90.00
#
_symmetry.space_group_name_H-M   'P 1'
#
loop_
_entity.id
_entity.type
_entity.pdbx_description
1 polymer ?
#
loop_
_entity_poly.entity_id
_entity_poly.type
_entity_poly.pdbx_seq_one_letter_code
_entity_poly.pdbx_strand_id
1 'polypeptide(L)'
;MSKSKLIKPYNFSCKRFILLSIVLLGLLIIILWCSSFQPNKTTTSQTKLQPLAQHQPSIPLPKEKLPNKLNQLTHHARYLSYLPHSGFHNQRIALENALSLAKVLNRTLLIPPCLLGTAVPWIQFDKLLSRLRTITTQGFEHCHLHNSQQQEISISSRECLGQTQGTWVNWKEIINMDEISKSVNLLERDSFEQDWIYDKLEIKPLNHQIQQIKERNIYQYKYLIHPTTTTTKKAKKKLDLGKFDSVIDVDQQLGTSEAKLIELGSLFGTSRLKILNHPLARQARSDFRQAMVFHNPVLVNLSNQIASQLLQFNPTGYLAIHVRIGDNLFRSHASTTVATILRKMVTHHLKLPLSSLHEAIHQSNLQPLQPHSKLVMGNIRSDELPCRRRKYTKSHLTKLNQPLFLATDSPLPEVEPALRTIFKLFPCTYLLKDFELSSINEIRISQEERDDKVKESNPGQIGKLMIPFLDAMVAAKATSFVGTPGSTFSDFVNNVLFQTYHNLSIVEFG
;
A
#
# COMPACT_ATOMS: atom_id res chain seq x y z
N MET A 1 36.77 -55.37 -6.08
CA MET A 1 38.00 -54.99 -6.83
C MET A 1 37.85 -53.57 -7.32
N SER A 2 38.74 -52.70 -6.81
CA SER A 2 38.78 -51.25 -7.07
C SER A 2 39.55 -50.94 -8.36
N LYS A 3 39.07 -49.98 -9.16
CA LYS A 3 39.89 -49.24 -10.14
C LYS A 3 39.63 -47.74 -9.97
N SER A 4 40.61 -47.06 -9.39
CA SER A 4 40.69 -45.61 -9.27
C SER A 4 41.17 -44.99 -10.59
N LYS A 5 40.46 -43.97 -11.08
CA LYS A 5 40.93 -43.07 -12.16
C LYS A 5 41.54 -41.82 -11.51
N LEU A 6 42.81 -41.57 -11.80
CA LEU A 6 43.52 -40.32 -11.50
C LEU A 6 42.97 -39.17 -12.37
N ILE A 7 42.66 -38.04 -11.75
CA ILE A 7 42.43 -36.75 -12.43
C ILE A 7 43.59 -35.82 -12.07
N LYS A 8 44.30 -35.31 -13.09
CA LYS A 8 45.40 -34.34 -12.95
C LYS A 8 44.87 -32.97 -12.48
N PRO A 9 45.64 -32.20 -11.69
CA PRO A 9 45.21 -30.89 -11.21
C PRO A 9 45.19 -29.86 -12.35
N TYR A 10 44.05 -29.18 -12.45
CA TYR A 10 43.76 -28.11 -13.41
C TYR A 10 44.45 -26.81 -12.98
N ASN A 11 45.19 -26.18 -13.91
CA ASN A 11 46.18 -25.14 -13.64
C ASN A 11 45.52 -23.79 -13.30
N PHE A 12 45.54 -23.40 -12.02
CA PHE A 12 44.83 -22.25 -11.44
C PHE A 12 45.40 -20.86 -11.86
N SER A 13 46.59 -20.83 -12.46
CA SER A 13 47.31 -19.59 -12.79
C SER A 13 46.70 -18.83 -13.97
N CYS A 14 46.14 -19.53 -14.97
CA CYS A 14 45.69 -18.92 -16.22
C CYS A 14 44.42 -18.05 -16.05
N LYS A 15 43.54 -18.40 -15.09
CA LYS A 15 42.31 -17.63 -14.82
C LYS A 15 42.57 -16.27 -14.17
N ARG A 16 43.66 -16.13 -13.39
CA ARG A 16 44.02 -14.86 -12.75
C ARG A 16 44.53 -13.83 -13.75
N PHE A 17 45.28 -14.27 -14.76
CA PHE A 17 45.74 -13.39 -15.84
C PHE A 17 44.58 -12.86 -16.69
N ILE A 18 43.64 -13.72 -17.08
CA ILE A 18 42.47 -13.31 -17.86
C ILE A 18 41.61 -12.29 -17.09
N LEU A 19 41.41 -12.51 -15.79
CA LEU A 19 40.63 -11.58 -14.97
C LEU A 19 41.34 -10.22 -14.82
N LEU A 20 42.66 -10.20 -14.67
CA LEU A 20 43.43 -8.96 -14.55
C LEU A 20 43.38 -8.14 -15.86
N SER A 21 43.48 -8.81 -17.01
CA SER A 21 43.39 -8.16 -18.33
C SER A 21 42.03 -7.51 -18.57
N ILE A 22 40.93 -8.17 -18.15
CA ILE A 22 39.57 -7.61 -18.29
C ILE A 22 39.39 -6.37 -17.42
N VAL A 23 39.91 -6.37 -16.19
CA VAL A 23 39.84 -5.22 -15.27
C VAL A 23 40.62 -4.02 -15.82
N LEU A 24 41.83 -4.26 -16.35
CA LEU A 24 42.65 -3.20 -16.94
C LEU A 24 41.99 -2.58 -18.18
N LEU A 25 41.35 -3.40 -19.03
CA LEU A 25 40.62 -2.92 -20.20
C LEU A 25 39.41 -2.04 -19.79
N GLY A 26 38.68 -2.44 -18.75
CA GLY A 26 37.56 -1.65 -18.21
C GLY A 26 37.98 -0.29 -17.67
N LEU A 27 39.13 -0.23 -16.97
CA LEU A 27 39.67 1.04 -16.47
C LEU A 27 40.11 1.97 -17.60
N LEU A 28 40.71 1.44 -18.67
CA LEU A 28 41.11 2.23 -19.83
C LEU A 28 39.90 2.88 -20.53
N ILE A 29 38.79 2.14 -20.65
CA ILE A 29 37.54 2.65 -21.25
C ILE A 29 36.96 3.79 -20.40
N ILE A 30 37.00 3.69 -19.07
CA ILE A 30 36.52 4.75 -18.18
C ILE A 30 37.37 6.02 -18.32
N ILE A 31 38.69 5.89 -18.43
CA ILE A 31 39.59 7.04 -18.62
C ILE A 31 39.34 7.72 -19.97
N LEU A 32 39.13 6.94 -21.03
CA LEU A 32 38.78 7.47 -22.35
C LEU A 32 37.39 8.13 -22.35
N TRP A 33 36.45 7.62 -21.56
CA TRP A 33 35.13 8.23 -21.42
C TRP A 33 35.19 9.56 -20.64
N CYS A 34 35.93 9.62 -19.54
CA CYS A 34 36.11 10.83 -18.75
C CYS A 34 36.84 11.94 -19.51
N SER A 35 37.76 11.61 -20.42
CA SER A 35 38.45 12.60 -21.25
C SER A 35 37.60 13.17 -22.38
N SER A 36 36.46 12.54 -22.72
CA SER A 36 35.51 13.04 -23.73
C SER A 36 34.48 14.04 -23.20
N PHE A 37 34.43 14.26 -21.88
CA PHE A 37 33.51 15.21 -21.24
C PHE A 37 34.22 16.54 -20.91
N GLN A 38 34.29 17.45 -21.89
CA GLN A 38 34.50 18.87 -21.60
C GLN A 38 33.14 19.59 -21.58
N PRO A 39 32.75 20.24 -20.47
CA PRO A 39 31.52 21.02 -20.42
C PRO A 39 31.70 22.34 -21.17
N ASN A 40 30.88 22.56 -22.20
CA ASN A 40 30.76 23.85 -22.89
C ASN A 40 30.23 24.91 -21.90
N LYS A 41 31.02 25.97 -21.71
CA LYS A 41 30.62 27.18 -21.00
C LYS A 41 29.63 27.95 -21.88
N THR A 42 28.36 27.99 -21.49
CA THR A 42 27.37 28.92 -22.09
C THR A 42 27.27 30.19 -21.28
N THR A 43 27.45 31.29 -22.02
CA THR A 43 27.51 32.68 -21.61
C THR A 43 26.16 33.19 -21.10
N THR A 44 26.19 33.85 -19.95
CA THR A 44 25.05 34.55 -19.33
C THR A 44 24.78 35.86 -20.06
N SER A 45 23.60 36.00 -20.69
CA SER A 45 23.10 37.30 -21.15
C SER A 45 22.03 37.80 -20.18
N GLN A 46 22.35 38.89 -19.50
CA GLN A 46 21.44 39.70 -18.71
C GLN A 46 20.45 40.41 -19.64
N THR A 47 19.15 40.27 -19.39
CA THR A 47 18.17 41.24 -19.89
C THR A 47 17.33 41.73 -18.72
N LYS A 48 17.40 43.04 -18.53
CA LYS A 48 16.77 43.87 -17.49
C LYS A 48 15.43 44.32 -18.05
N LEU A 49 14.32 44.20 -17.33
CA LEU A 49 13.14 45.06 -17.49
C LEU A 49 12.23 45.01 -16.25
N GLN A 50 11.61 46.15 -16.00
CA GLN A 50 11.12 46.72 -14.74
C GLN A 50 9.68 46.31 -14.33
N PRO A 51 9.26 46.64 -13.08
CA PRO A 51 7.97 46.26 -12.53
C PRO A 51 6.85 47.25 -12.89
N LEU A 52 5.63 46.75 -13.09
CA LEU A 52 4.42 47.57 -13.08
C LEU A 52 3.47 47.05 -12.00
N ALA A 53 3.35 47.83 -10.92
CA ALA A 53 2.29 47.72 -9.94
C ALA A 53 1.16 48.67 -10.34
N GLN A 54 -0.09 48.20 -10.37
CA GLN A 54 -1.26 49.05 -10.20
C GLN A 54 -2.35 48.33 -9.39
N HIS A 55 -2.70 48.99 -8.27
CA HIS A 55 -3.85 48.75 -7.41
C HIS A 55 -5.18 49.05 -8.12
N GLN A 56 -6.27 48.38 -7.68
CA GLN A 56 -7.61 48.96 -7.47
C GLN A 56 -8.50 48.00 -6.62
N PRO A 57 -9.61 48.46 -6.02
CA PRO A 57 -10.01 48.15 -4.64
C PRO A 57 -11.21 47.18 -4.50
N SER A 58 -11.40 46.76 -3.26
CA SER A 58 -12.36 45.77 -2.71
C SER A 58 -13.85 46.10 -2.84
N ILE A 59 -14.68 45.05 -2.99
CA ILE A 59 -16.11 45.02 -2.62
C ILE A 59 -16.33 43.85 -1.64
N PRO A 60 -16.86 44.06 -0.42
CA PRO A 60 -17.10 42.97 0.54
C PRO A 60 -18.52 42.41 0.39
N LEU A 61 -18.64 41.09 0.16
CA LEU A 61 -19.91 40.36 0.28
C LEU A 61 -20.03 39.63 1.64
N PRO A 62 -21.28 39.38 2.11
CA PRO A 62 -21.59 39.14 3.53
C PRO A 62 -21.13 37.77 4.04
N LYS A 63 -20.63 37.75 5.27
CA LYS A 63 -20.24 36.53 6.00
C LYS A 63 -21.46 35.78 6.49
N GLU A 64 -21.80 34.67 5.85
CA GLU A 64 -22.71 33.67 6.40
C GLU A 64 -21.92 32.75 7.36
N LYS A 65 -22.40 32.64 8.60
CA LYS A 65 -21.73 31.89 9.68
C LYS A 65 -22.00 30.40 9.54
N LEU A 66 -21.02 29.62 9.08
CA LEU A 66 -20.99 28.16 9.24
C LEU A 66 -20.16 27.79 10.50
N PRO A 67 -20.50 26.73 11.26
CA PRO A 67 -19.95 26.51 12.60
C PRO A 67 -18.46 26.15 12.59
N ASN A 68 -17.64 27.03 13.16
CA ASN A 68 -16.22 26.82 13.45
C ASN A 68 -16.01 25.64 14.42
N LYS A 69 -15.51 24.50 13.92
CA LYS A 69 -14.81 23.51 14.77
C LYS A 69 -13.48 23.00 14.20
N LEU A 70 -13.00 23.63 13.13
CA LEU A 70 -11.65 23.47 12.59
C LEU A 70 -10.92 24.81 12.76
N ASN A 71 -9.64 24.79 13.16
CA ASN A 71 -8.77 25.95 13.47
C ASN A 71 -8.75 26.45 14.93
N GLN A 72 -8.30 25.60 15.85
CA GLN A 72 -7.41 26.12 16.89
C GLN A 72 -6.13 25.29 16.92
N LEU A 73 -5.17 25.66 16.06
CA LEU A 73 -3.76 25.47 16.41
C LEU A 73 -3.56 26.20 17.74
N THR A 74 -3.44 25.47 18.84
CA THR A 74 -3.09 26.08 20.12
C THR A 74 -1.61 26.45 20.05
N HIS A 75 -1.23 27.64 20.49
CA HIS A 75 0.18 28.09 20.48
C HIS A 75 1.13 27.14 21.26
N HIS A 76 0.60 26.21 22.06
CA HIS A 76 1.33 25.19 22.81
C HIS A 76 1.24 23.77 22.21
N ALA A 77 0.60 23.59 21.06
CA ALA A 77 0.49 22.28 20.41
C ALA A 77 1.88 21.73 20.06
N ARG A 78 2.08 20.45 20.39
CA ARG A 78 3.25 19.65 20.02
C ARG A 78 2.84 18.66 18.94
N TYR A 79 3.70 18.49 17.94
CA TYR A 79 3.41 17.74 16.73
C TYR A 79 4.29 16.50 16.60
N LEU A 80 3.75 15.50 15.92
CA LEU A 80 4.44 14.29 15.47
C LEU A 80 4.22 14.15 13.96
N SER A 81 5.26 13.85 13.18
CA SER A 81 5.14 13.51 11.75
C SER A 81 5.98 12.28 11.42
N TYR A 82 5.72 11.68 10.26
CA TYR A 82 6.48 10.57 9.72
C TYR A 82 6.54 10.62 8.20
N LEU A 83 7.46 9.87 7.58
CA LEU A 83 7.59 9.81 6.13
C LEU A 83 6.88 8.57 5.55
N PRO A 84 5.87 8.73 4.67
CA PRO A 84 5.21 7.61 4.03
C PRO A 84 6.12 7.01 2.94
N HIS A 85 5.98 5.70 2.73
CA HIS A 85 6.60 4.99 1.61
C HIS A 85 5.89 3.63 1.43
N SER A 86 6.35 2.85 0.45
CA SER A 86 5.80 1.56 0.02
C SER A 86 4.36 1.66 -0.49
N GLY A 87 3.74 0.52 -0.79
CA GLY A 87 2.33 0.47 -1.18
C GLY A 87 1.36 0.75 -0.01
N PHE A 88 0.08 0.92 -0.34
CA PHE A 88 -0.98 1.32 0.59
C PHE A 88 -0.95 0.58 1.95
N HIS A 89 -0.97 -0.76 1.97
CA HIS A 89 -1.07 -1.49 3.24
C HIS A 89 0.11 -1.23 4.18
N ASN A 90 1.28 -0.92 3.64
CA ASN A 90 2.45 -0.55 4.42
C ASN A 90 2.34 0.87 4.98
N GLN A 91 1.80 1.80 4.19
CA GLN A 91 1.45 3.15 4.65
C GLN A 91 0.36 3.12 5.72
N ARG A 92 -0.66 2.26 5.58
CA ARG A 92 -1.70 2.04 6.59
C ARG A 92 -1.11 1.58 7.92
N ILE A 93 -0.16 0.63 7.89
CA ILE A 93 0.55 0.18 9.09
C ILE A 93 1.38 1.33 9.70
N ALA A 94 2.00 2.17 8.87
CA ALA A 94 2.72 3.34 9.35
C ALA A 94 1.78 4.36 10.03
N LEU A 95 0.61 4.61 9.45
CA LEU A 95 -0.43 5.45 10.07
C LEU A 95 -0.93 4.85 11.39
N GLU A 96 -1.18 3.54 11.46
CA GLU A 96 -1.60 2.84 12.68
C GLU A 96 -0.57 3.06 13.80
N ASN A 97 0.72 2.84 13.49
CA ASN A 97 1.81 3.06 14.43
C ASN A 97 1.94 4.55 14.83
N ALA A 98 1.78 5.47 13.88
CA ALA A 98 1.87 6.91 14.11
C ALA A 98 0.74 7.41 15.02
N LEU A 99 -0.49 6.94 14.82
CA LEU A 99 -1.63 7.26 15.67
C LEU A 99 -1.45 6.74 17.09
N SER A 100 -0.96 5.50 17.24
CA SER A 100 -0.64 4.95 18.56
C SER A 100 0.44 5.77 19.28
N LEU A 101 1.50 6.18 18.57
CA LEU A 101 2.55 7.04 19.13
C LEU A 101 2.00 8.44 19.50
N ALA A 102 1.24 9.07 18.61
CA ALA A 102 0.63 10.37 18.84
C ALA A 102 -0.29 10.36 20.06
N LYS A 103 -1.08 9.29 20.24
CA LYS A 103 -1.94 9.09 21.41
C LYS A 103 -1.16 9.02 22.71
N VAL A 104 -0.09 8.23 22.75
CA VAL A 104 0.72 8.03 23.98
C VAL A 104 1.54 9.28 24.29
N LEU A 105 2.07 9.96 23.28
CA LEU A 105 2.86 11.19 23.44
C LEU A 105 2.00 12.44 23.63
N ASN A 106 0.68 12.33 23.53
CA ASN A 106 -0.27 13.46 23.52
C ASN A 106 0.14 14.57 22.53
N ARG A 107 0.49 14.16 21.30
CA ARG A 107 0.90 15.07 20.22
C ARG A 107 -0.13 15.07 19.09
N THR A 108 -0.34 16.23 18.46
CA THR A 108 -1.10 16.34 17.22
C THR A 108 -0.34 15.62 16.11
N LEU A 109 -1.00 14.70 15.40
CA LEU A 109 -0.38 13.96 14.31
C LEU A 109 -0.50 14.76 13.00
N LEU A 110 0.65 15.08 12.40
CA LEU A 110 0.78 15.55 11.03
C LEU A 110 0.68 14.35 10.09
N ILE A 111 -0.51 14.14 9.54
CA ILE A 111 -0.80 12.98 8.70
C ILE A 111 -0.34 13.28 7.26
N PRO A 112 0.63 12.54 6.73
CA PRO A 112 0.98 12.64 5.32
C PRO A 112 -0.15 12.09 4.43
N PRO A 113 -0.26 12.56 3.18
CA PRO A 113 -1.24 12.06 2.22
C PRO A 113 -1.04 10.57 1.97
N CYS A 114 -2.13 9.88 1.62
CA CYS A 114 -2.06 8.49 1.19
C CYS A 114 -1.54 8.46 -0.26
N LEU A 115 -0.40 7.80 -0.49
CA LEU A 115 0.19 7.69 -1.81
C LEU A 115 -0.37 6.43 -2.50
N LEU A 116 -1.25 6.60 -3.47
CA LEU A 116 -1.79 5.50 -4.28
C LEU A 116 -1.06 5.39 -5.61
N GLY A 117 -1.06 4.19 -6.20
CA GLY A 117 -0.41 3.90 -7.48
C GLY A 117 1.00 3.31 -7.30
N THR A 118 1.99 3.86 -8.01
CA THR A 118 3.38 3.35 -7.93
C THR A 118 3.93 3.54 -6.53
N ALA A 119 4.30 2.42 -5.89
CA ALA A 119 4.87 2.43 -4.56
C ALA A 119 6.19 3.22 -4.51
N VAL A 120 6.30 4.11 -3.53
CA VAL A 120 7.56 4.82 -3.25
C VAL A 120 8.52 3.88 -2.54
N PRO A 121 9.70 3.55 -3.06
CA PRO A 121 10.61 2.66 -2.36
C PRO A 121 11.07 3.29 -1.05
N TRP A 122 11.29 2.48 -0.03
CA TRP A 122 12.01 2.95 1.15
C TRP A 122 13.45 3.30 0.76
N ILE A 123 13.90 4.47 1.21
CA ILE A 123 15.29 4.94 1.15
C ILE A 123 15.56 5.74 2.43
N GLN A 124 16.83 6.09 2.66
CA GLN A 124 17.26 6.86 3.84
C GLN A 124 16.48 8.17 4.00
N PHE A 125 16.27 8.58 5.26
CA PHE A 125 15.40 9.70 5.65
C PHE A 125 15.47 10.92 4.73
N ASP A 126 16.66 11.52 4.56
CA ASP A 126 16.80 12.76 3.79
C ASP A 126 16.50 12.57 2.30
N LYS A 127 16.87 11.41 1.74
CA LYS A 127 16.56 11.04 0.35
C LYS A 127 15.07 10.78 0.18
N LEU A 128 14.43 10.14 1.16
CA LEU A 128 12.99 9.87 1.12
C LEU A 128 12.22 11.20 1.20
N LEU A 129 12.59 12.09 2.11
CA LEU A 129 12.00 13.43 2.22
C LEU A 129 12.17 14.20 0.90
N SER A 130 13.37 14.21 0.31
CA SER A 130 13.60 14.81 -1.01
C SER A 130 12.74 14.18 -2.10
N ARG A 131 12.60 12.85 -2.11
CA ARG A 131 11.74 12.16 -3.08
C ARG A 131 10.26 12.52 -2.90
N LEU A 132 9.77 12.62 -1.66
CA LEU A 132 8.40 12.99 -1.36
C LEU A 132 8.07 14.44 -1.76
N ARG A 133 9.04 15.35 -1.70
CA ARG A 133 8.93 16.70 -2.27
C ARG A 133 8.70 16.67 -3.79
N THR A 134 9.34 15.72 -4.50
CA THR A 134 9.15 15.57 -5.96
C THR A 134 7.87 14.84 -6.35
N ILE A 135 7.35 13.98 -5.47
CA ILE A 135 6.08 13.27 -5.69
C ILE A 135 4.99 14.18 -5.14
N THR A 136 4.77 15.30 -5.80
CA THR A 136 3.69 16.22 -5.49
C THR A 136 2.78 16.34 -6.70
N THR A 137 1.48 16.51 -6.43
CA THR A 137 0.50 16.92 -7.46
C THR A 137 0.51 18.43 -7.69
N GLN A 138 1.16 19.18 -6.80
CA GLN A 138 1.27 20.63 -6.83
C GLN A 138 2.18 21.06 -7.99
N GLY A 139 1.66 21.90 -8.88
CA GLY A 139 2.37 22.40 -10.07
C GLY A 139 2.25 21.52 -11.32
N PHE A 140 1.46 20.43 -11.27
CA PHE A 140 1.16 19.57 -12.42
C PHE A 140 -0.33 19.54 -12.78
N GLU A 141 -1.10 20.52 -12.31
CA GLU A 141 -2.55 20.61 -12.52
C GLU A 141 -2.90 20.65 -14.01
N HIS A 142 -2.05 21.24 -14.85
CA HIS A 142 -2.22 21.32 -16.30
C HIS A 142 -2.07 19.97 -17.03
N CYS A 143 -1.40 18.98 -16.44
CA CYS A 143 -1.26 17.66 -17.04
C CYS A 143 -2.58 16.88 -17.10
N HIS A 144 -3.63 17.36 -16.42
CA HIS A 144 -4.93 16.69 -16.31
C HIS A 144 -6.02 17.29 -17.23
N LEU A 145 -5.72 18.38 -17.96
CA LEU A 145 -6.63 19.04 -18.90
C LEU A 145 -6.70 18.28 -20.23
N HIS A 146 -7.37 17.11 -20.24
CA HIS A 146 -7.74 16.43 -21.47
C HIS A 146 -9.10 15.78 -21.35
N ASN A 147 -10.15 16.53 -21.68
CA ASN A 147 -11.17 16.16 -22.68
C ASN A 147 -12.39 17.07 -22.59
N SER A 148 -12.44 18.09 -23.46
CA SER A 148 -13.70 18.58 -24.02
C SER A 148 -13.48 18.85 -25.50
N GLN A 149 -14.00 17.93 -26.31
CA GLN A 149 -14.34 18.08 -27.73
C GLN A 149 -13.72 19.27 -28.47
N GLN A 150 -12.45 19.17 -28.85
CA GLN A 150 -11.92 19.71 -30.10
C GLN A 150 -10.48 19.21 -30.30
N GLN A 151 -10.22 18.68 -31.49
CA GLN A 151 -8.90 18.32 -31.96
C GLN A 151 -7.99 19.55 -31.96
N GLU A 152 -6.82 19.46 -31.36
CA GLU A 152 -5.51 19.47 -32.05
C GLU A 152 -4.38 19.56 -31.02
N ILE A 153 -3.47 18.58 -31.09
CA ILE A 153 -2.07 18.61 -30.64
C ILE A 153 -1.83 19.32 -29.29
N SER A 154 -2.06 18.62 -28.18
CA SER A 154 -1.30 18.94 -26.97
C SER A 154 -0.09 18.01 -26.93
N ILE A 155 1.08 18.60 -27.17
CA ILE A 155 2.34 17.99 -26.79
C ILE A 155 2.30 17.92 -25.27
N SER A 156 1.93 16.76 -24.72
CA SER A 156 2.21 16.44 -23.34
C SER A 156 3.65 16.82 -23.07
N SER A 157 3.87 17.87 -22.27
CA SER A 157 5.22 18.35 -21.97
C SER A 157 6.01 17.17 -21.40
N ARG A 158 7.32 17.10 -21.66
CA ARG A 158 8.17 15.99 -21.22
C ARG A 158 8.07 15.74 -19.70
N GLU A 159 7.69 16.77 -18.94
CA GLU A 159 7.36 16.72 -17.52
C GLU A 159 6.09 15.92 -17.19
N CYS A 160 5.04 15.96 -18.01
CA CYS A 160 3.81 15.16 -17.86
C CYS A 160 4.03 13.69 -18.28
N LEU A 161 4.89 13.43 -19.27
CA LEU A 161 5.31 12.07 -19.67
C LEU A 161 6.16 11.36 -18.60
N GLY A 162 6.79 12.12 -17.71
CA GLY A 162 7.59 11.61 -16.59
C GLY A 162 6.78 11.34 -15.31
N GLN A 163 5.45 11.53 -15.33
CA GLN A 163 4.64 11.35 -14.14
C GLN A 163 4.74 9.92 -13.61
N THR A 164 5.14 9.82 -12.34
CA THR A 164 4.96 8.60 -11.55
C THR A 164 3.48 8.25 -11.57
N GLN A 165 3.12 7.00 -11.87
CA GLN A 165 1.73 6.52 -11.92
C GLN A 165 1.12 6.45 -10.50
N GLY A 166 1.09 7.56 -9.77
CA GLY A 166 0.59 7.65 -8.41
C GLY A 166 0.13 9.05 -8.04
N THR A 167 -0.78 9.12 -7.08
CA THR A 167 -1.46 10.36 -6.68
C THR A 167 -1.62 10.44 -5.17
N TRP A 168 -1.83 11.65 -4.68
CA TRP A 168 -2.14 11.91 -3.27
C TRP A 168 -3.63 11.81 -3.05
N VAL A 169 -4.01 10.95 -2.11
CA VAL A 169 -5.40 10.75 -1.71
C VAL A 169 -5.52 11.07 -0.23
N ASN A 170 -6.58 11.78 0.13
CA ASN A 170 -6.90 12.01 1.54
C ASN A 170 -7.36 10.68 2.16
N TRP A 171 -6.88 10.37 3.37
CA TRP A 171 -7.28 9.16 4.09
C TRP A 171 -8.79 9.04 4.30
N LYS A 172 -9.52 10.16 4.42
CA LYS A 172 -10.98 10.19 4.56
C LYS A 172 -11.73 9.57 3.38
N GLU A 173 -11.09 9.51 2.20
CA GLU A 173 -11.67 8.87 1.01
C GLU A 173 -11.66 7.34 1.09
N ILE A 174 -10.85 6.78 1.99
CA ILE A 174 -10.55 5.34 2.06
C ILE A 174 -11.04 4.75 3.37
N ILE A 175 -10.80 5.43 4.49
CA ILE A 175 -11.07 4.96 5.86
C ILE A 175 -11.85 5.99 6.67
N ASN A 176 -12.40 5.58 7.82
CA ASN A 176 -13.17 6.46 8.67
C ASN A 176 -12.25 7.33 9.55
N MET A 177 -11.88 8.50 9.04
CA MET A 177 -11.04 9.46 9.76
C MET A 177 -11.79 10.18 10.90
N ASP A 178 -13.12 10.23 10.87
CA ASP A 178 -13.93 10.85 11.92
C ASP A 178 -13.83 10.06 13.23
N GLU A 179 -13.87 8.73 13.18
CA GLU A 179 -13.66 7.88 14.36
C GLU A 179 -12.23 8.02 14.92
N ILE A 180 -11.23 8.19 14.04
CA ILE A 180 -9.84 8.37 14.45
C ILE A 180 -9.65 9.72 15.15
N SER A 181 -10.24 10.78 14.62
CA SER A 181 -10.08 12.15 15.14
C SER A 181 -10.70 12.36 16.53
N LYS A 182 -11.65 11.52 16.93
CA LYS A 182 -12.18 11.49 18.32
C LYS A 182 -11.10 11.17 19.36
N SER A 183 -10.04 10.46 18.97
CA SER A 183 -9.03 9.96 19.89
C SER A 183 -7.69 10.70 19.82
N VAL A 184 -7.33 11.28 18.68
CA VAL A 184 -6.05 11.98 18.44
C VAL A 184 -6.32 13.20 17.59
N ASN A 185 -5.72 14.34 17.95
CA ASN A 185 -5.79 15.54 17.12
C ASN A 185 -4.99 15.33 15.83
N LEU A 186 -5.60 15.65 14.69
CA LEU A 186 -5.01 15.43 13.37
C LEU A 186 -4.81 16.77 12.67
N LEU A 187 -3.72 16.88 11.93
CA LEU A 187 -3.48 17.96 10.99
C LEU A 187 -2.98 17.33 9.69
N GLU A 188 -3.64 17.64 8.57
CA GLU A 188 -3.21 17.14 7.27
C GLU A 188 -1.90 17.81 6.84
N ARG A 189 -1.01 17.03 6.22
CA ARG A 189 0.27 17.52 5.70
C ARG A 189 0.17 17.70 4.19
N ASP A 190 -0.12 18.92 3.77
CA ASP A 190 -0.32 19.26 2.36
C ASP A 190 0.98 19.49 1.58
N SER A 191 2.13 19.49 2.26
CA SER A 191 3.42 19.60 1.60
C SER A 191 4.54 18.94 2.40
N PHE A 192 5.56 18.47 1.66
CA PHE A 192 6.83 18.03 2.23
C PHE A 192 7.91 19.11 2.20
N GLU A 193 7.55 20.31 1.72
CA GLU A 193 8.43 21.48 1.79
C GLU A 193 8.66 21.93 3.22
N GLN A 194 9.87 22.42 3.45
CA GLN A 194 10.31 22.81 4.78
C GLN A 194 9.65 24.12 5.22
N ASP A 195 9.49 25.07 4.29
CA ASP A 195 8.82 26.34 4.54
C ASP A 195 7.35 26.13 4.91
N TRP A 196 6.68 25.14 4.31
CA TRP A 196 5.31 24.78 4.70
C TRP A 196 5.22 24.37 6.17
N ILE A 197 6.17 23.57 6.68
CA ILE A 197 6.22 23.20 8.10
C ILE A 197 6.44 24.44 8.97
N TYR A 198 7.35 25.32 8.55
CA TYR A 198 7.68 26.53 9.30
C TYR A 198 6.50 27.47 9.42
N ASP A 199 5.80 27.70 8.31
CA ASP A 199 4.64 28.58 8.26
C ASP A 199 3.45 27.95 8.98
N LYS A 200 3.10 26.70 8.64
CA LYS A 200 1.91 26.03 9.18
C LYS A 200 1.99 25.78 10.68
N LEU A 201 3.18 25.48 11.19
CA LEU A 201 3.39 25.19 12.61
C LEU A 201 3.97 26.36 13.39
N GLU A 202 4.20 27.52 12.77
CA GLU A 202 4.87 28.67 13.39
C GLU A 202 6.21 28.25 14.03
N ILE A 203 7.04 27.52 13.28
CA ILE A 203 8.39 27.11 13.69
C ILE A 203 9.39 28.08 13.08
N LYS A 204 10.28 28.65 13.92
CA LYS A 204 11.35 29.52 13.44
C LYS A 204 12.56 28.66 12.98
N PRO A 205 13.12 28.87 11.78
CA PRO A 205 14.15 28.02 11.18
C PRO A 205 15.41 27.77 12.04
N LEU A 206 15.75 28.72 12.93
CA LEU A 206 16.99 28.70 13.73
C LEU A 206 16.83 28.04 15.11
N ASN A 207 15.63 27.59 15.48
CA ASN A 207 15.39 27.00 16.79
C ASN A 207 15.43 25.47 16.71
N HIS A 208 16.02 24.80 17.71
CA HIS A 208 16.00 23.35 17.93
C HIS A 208 14.57 22.79 18.21
N GLN A 209 13.55 23.36 17.58
CA GLN A 209 12.13 23.03 17.71
C GLN A 209 11.74 21.78 16.91
N ILE A 210 12.61 21.29 16.02
CA ILE A 210 12.40 20.05 15.27
C ILE A 210 13.42 19.01 15.72
N GLN A 211 12.93 17.89 16.23
CA GLN A 211 13.72 16.70 16.49
C GLN A 211 13.47 15.68 15.38
N GLN A 212 14.50 15.39 14.57
CA GLN A 212 14.41 14.38 13.53
C GLN A 212 15.03 13.06 13.99
N ILE A 213 14.28 11.97 13.89
CA ILE A 213 14.76 10.61 14.15
C ILE A 213 15.02 9.93 12.81
N LYS A 214 16.28 10.00 12.37
CA LYS A 214 16.72 9.51 11.06
C LYS A 214 17.22 8.07 11.15
N GLU A 215 16.62 7.19 10.35
CA GLU A 215 17.05 5.81 10.23
C GLU A 215 18.02 5.60 9.04
N ARG A 216 19.07 4.80 9.27
CA ARG A 216 20.10 4.40 8.30
C ARG A 216 19.66 3.23 7.44
N ASN A 217 18.83 2.35 8.01
CA ASN A 217 18.20 1.21 7.34
C ASN A 217 16.75 1.08 7.83
N ILE A 218 15.92 0.40 7.03
CA ILE A 218 14.48 0.27 7.30
C ILE A 218 14.16 -0.43 8.62
N TYR A 219 15.07 -1.19 9.22
CA TYR A 219 14.83 -1.90 10.48
C TYR A 219 15.70 -1.37 11.63
N GLN A 220 16.19 -0.14 11.56
CA GLN A 220 17.07 0.34 12.64
C GLN A 220 16.36 0.44 14.00
N TYR A 221 15.11 0.91 14.03
CA TYR A 221 14.42 1.26 15.28
C TYR A 221 13.12 0.47 15.48
N LYS A 222 13.04 -0.23 16.62
CA LYS A 222 11.80 -0.72 17.22
C LYS A 222 11.37 0.25 18.32
N TYR A 223 10.11 0.68 18.30
CA TYR A 223 9.58 1.63 19.28
C TYR A 223 8.92 0.86 20.42
N LEU A 224 9.40 1.08 21.63
CA LEU A 224 8.93 0.42 22.84
C LEU A 224 8.03 1.37 23.64
N ILE A 225 6.78 0.97 23.88
CA ILE A 225 5.83 1.65 24.74
C ILE A 225 5.61 0.79 25.98
N HIS A 226 5.72 1.38 27.18
CA HIS A 226 5.44 0.70 28.44
C HIS A 226 4.93 1.67 29.50
N PRO A 227 4.26 1.21 30.58
CA PRO A 227 3.93 2.06 31.71
C PRO A 227 5.17 2.73 32.30
N THR A 228 5.03 4.00 32.66
CA THR A 228 6.09 4.83 33.25
C THR A 228 6.61 4.28 34.59
N THR A 229 5.81 3.45 35.27
CA THR A 229 6.11 2.88 36.60
C THR A 229 6.99 1.62 36.58
N THR A 230 7.26 1.05 35.39
CA THR A 230 8.04 -0.20 35.30
C THR A 230 9.53 0.08 35.37
N THR A 231 10.27 -0.66 36.21
CA THR A 231 11.75 -0.65 36.21
C THR A 231 12.28 -1.16 34.87
N THR A 232 12.57 -0.20 33.98
CA THR A 232 12.98 -0.36 32.57
C THR A 232 14.11 -1.36 32.34
N LYS A 233 14.97 -1.60 33.34
CA LYS A 233 16.10 -2.54 33.25
C LYS A 233 15.70 -4.01 33.08
N LYS A 234 14.60 -4.48 33.70
CA LYS A 234 14.16 -5.89 33.54
C LYS A 234 13.37 -6.11 32.25
N ALA A 235 12.55 -5.14 31.83
CA ALA A 235 11.77 -5.21 30.59
C ALA A 235 12.66 -5.16 29.33
N LYS A 236 13.69 -4.31 29.31
CA LYS A 236 14.65 -4.23 28.19
C LYS A 236 15.48 -5.50 28.01
N LYS A 237 15.78 -6.24 29.08
CA LYS A 237 16.66 -7.43 29.05
C LYS A 237 16.02 -8.67 28.40
N LYS A 238 14.70 -8.69 28.18
CA LYS A 238 13.94 -9.78 27.54
C LYS A 238 13.23 -9.35 26.24
N LEU A 239 13.51 -8.16 25.73
CA LEU A 239 12.83 -7.64 24.56
C LEU A 239 13.37 -8.31 23.29
N ASP A 240 12.54 -9.12 22.63
CA ASP A 240 12.85 -9.64 21.30
C ASP A 240 12.83 -8.50 20.27
N LEU A 241 13.99 -8.24 19.67
CA LEU A 241 14.15 -7.23 18.64
C LEU A 241 13.70 -7.75 17.27
N GLY A 242 13.62 -9.06 17.07
CA GLY A 242 13.36 -9.66 15.76
C GLY A 242 14.35 -9.14 14.72
N LYS A 243 13.82 -8.46 13.70
CA LYS A 243 14.62 -7.88 12.60
C LYS A 243 15.21 -6.50 12.88
N PHE A 244 14.97 -5.93 14.07
CA PHE A 244 15.35 -4.55 14.38
C PHE A 244 16.71 -4.44 15.06
N ASP A 245 17.49 -3.40 14.74
CA ASP A 245 18.85 -3.23 15.27
C ASP A 245 18.86 -2.68 16.70
N SER A 246 17.92 -1.78 17.02
CA SER A 246 17.92 -1.03 18.27
C SER A 246 16.52 -0.60 18.69
N VAL A 247 16.40 -0.09 19.92
CA VAL A 247 15.13 0.28 20.55
C VAL A 247 15.10 1.77 20.85
N ILE A 248 13.99 2.40 20.45
CA ILE A 248 13.61 3.72 20.96
C ILE A 248 12.59 3.51 22.06
N ASP A 249 12.97 3.88 23.27
CA ASP A 249 12.08 3.94 24.42
C ASP A 249 11.21 5.20 24.26
N VAL A 250 9.92 5.00 23.94
CA VAL A 250 9.03 6.09 23.53
C VAL A 250 8.87 7.10 24.65
N ASP A 251 8.63 6.64 25.88
CA ASP A 251 8.43 7.51 27.03
C ASP A 251 9.71 8.29 27.38
N GLN A 252 10.86 7.60 27.40
CA GLN A 252 12.12 8.23 27.82
C GLN A 252 12.75 9.14 26.76
N GLN A 253 12.64 8.79 25.47
CA GLN A 253 13.37 9.48 24.40
C GLN A 253 12.49 10.42 23.58
N LEU A 254 11.19 10.15 23.48
CA LEU A 254 10.24 10.99 22.74
C LEU A 254 9.28 11.74 23.66
N GLY A 255 8.85 11.09 24.76
CA GLY A 255 7.93 11.68 25.74
C GLY A 255 8.52 12.86 26.51
N THR A 256 9.83 12.84 26.77
CA THR A 256 10.58 13.92 27.45
C THR A 256 11.05 15.03 26.51
N SER A 257 10.77 14.92 25.20
CA SER A 257 11.24 15.88 24.22
C SER A 257 10.41 17.18 24.27
N GLU A 258 11.13 18.30 24.40
CA GLU A 258 10.58 19.65 24.31
C GLU A 258 10.45 20.16 22.86
N ALA A 259 10.84 19.36 21.87
CA ALA A 259 10.70 19.74 20.46
C ALA A 259 9.22 19.97 20.11
N LYS A 260 8.95 21.09 19.43
CA LYS A 260 7.62 21.43 18.91
C LYS A 260 7.17 20.40 17.88
N LEU A 261 8.10 19.89 17.06
CA LEU A 261 7.86 18.81 16.09
C LEU A 261 8.86 17.68 16.29
N ILE A 262 8.36 16.45 16.37
CA ILE A 262 9.17 15.24 16.19
C ILE A 262 8.88 14.68 14.80
N GLU A 263 9.90 14.57 13.95
CA GLU A 263 9.78 13.91 12.64
C GLU A 263 10.46 12.55 12.68
N LEU A 264 9.68 11.50 12.48
CA LEU A 264 10.16 10.12 12.39
C LEU A 264 10.38 9.74 10.91
N GLY A 265 11.30 8.82 10.66
CA GLY A 265 11.46 8.21 9.35
C GLY A 265 10.30 7.26 9.00
N SER A 266 10.64 6.00 8.77
CA SER A 266 9.64 4.97 8.51
C SER A 266 8.95 4.56 9.80
N LEU A 267 7.62 4.49 9.75
CA LEU A 267 6.82 3.78 10.77
C LEU A 267 6.25 2.46 10.23
N PHE A 268 6.74 1.98 9.09
CA PHE A 268 6.25 0.72 8.50
C PHE A 268 6.70 -0.51 9.29
N GLY A 269 5.77 -1.45 9.50
CA GLY A 269 6.02 -2.79 10.01
C GLY A 269 5.11 -3.14 11.18
N THR A 270 4.42 -4.27 11.10
CA THR A 270 3.44 -4.71 12.11
C THR A 270 4.05 -4.87 13.50
N SER A 271 5.32 -5.29 13.57
CA SER A 271 6.10 -5.46 14.80
C SER A 271 7.02 -4.28 15.15
N ARG A 272 6.92 -3.15 14.43
CA ARG A 272 7.75 -1.96 14.70
C ARG A 272 7.43 -1.33 16.04
N LEU A 273 6.15 -1.33 16.42
CA LEU A 273 5.71 -0.88 17.73
C LEU A 273 5.55 -2.09 18.66
N LYS A 274 6.20 -2.07 19.82
CA LYS A 274 6.03 -3.05 20.88
C LYS A 274 5.35 -2.40 22.08
N ILE A 275 4.15 -2.88 22.42
CA ILE A 275 3.35 -2.33 23.52
C ILE A 275 3.37 -3.31 24.70
N LEU A 276 4.15 -3.00 25.72
CA LEU A 276 4.26 -3.80 26.94
C LEU A 276 3.30 -3.26 28.00
N ASN A 277 2.22 -3.99 28.28
CA ASN A 277 1.31 -3.75 29.41
C ASN A 277 0.82 -2.29 29.53
N HIS A 278 0.61 -1.60 28.40
CA HIS A 278 0.11 -0.23 28.37
C HIS A 278 -1.34 -0.21 27.85
N PRO A 279 -2.36 -0.17 28.74
CA PRO A 279 -3.77 -0.33 28.34
C PRO A 279 -4.25 0.71 27.33
N LEU A 280 -3.93 1.99 27.55
CA LEU A 280 -4.31 3.08 26.64
C LEU A 280 -3.77 2.88 25.22
N ALA A 281 -2.50 2.47 25.09
CA ALA A 281 -1.87 2.24 23.80
C ALA A 281 -2.45 1.02 23.07
N ARG A 282 -2.76 -0.06 23.81
CA ARG A 282 -3.41 -1.25 23.23
C ARG A 282 -4.83 -0.94 22.76
N GLN A 283 -5.64 -0.31 23.62
CA GLN A 283 -7.00 0.05 23.26
C GLN A 283 -7.02 1.01 22.07
N ALA A 284 -6.21 2.07 22.10
CA ALA A 284 -6.15 3.01 21.00
C ALA A 284 -5.72 2.35 19.68
N ARG A 285 -4.73 1.43 19.72
CA ARG A 285 -4.33 0.67 18.52
C ARG A 285 -5.47 -0.18 17.97
N SER A 286 -6.22 -0.86 18.85
CA SER A 286 -7.40 -1.65 18.48
C SER A 286 -8.46 -0.76 17.82
N ASP A 287 -8.76 0.38 18.43
CA ASP A 287 -9.76 1.34 17.93
C ASP A 287 -9.35 1.91 16.56
N PHE A 288 -8.07 2.29 16.38
CA PHE A 288 -7.57 2.79 15.09
C PHE A 288 -7.63 1.71 14.00
N ARG A 289 -7.29 0.46 14.34
CA ARG A 289 -7.41 -0.66 13.38
C ARG A 289 -8.85 -0.89 12.96
N GLN A 290 -9.80 -0.77 13.88
CA GLN A 290 -11.23 -0.88 13.59
C GLN A 290 -11.72 0.26 12.70
N ALA A 291 -11.28 1.50 12.96
CA ALA A 291 -11.62 2.67 12.15
C ALA A 291 -10.99 2.65 10.74
N MET A 292 -9.93 1.86 10.54
CA MET A 292 -9.27 1.66 9.25
C MET A 292 -9.99 0.70 8.30
N VAL A 293 -11.14 0.12 8.67
CA VAL A 293 -12.00 -0.62 7.74
C VAL A 293 -12.43 0.31 6.61
N PHE A 294 -12.39 -0.18 5.36
CA PHE A 294 -12.69 0.66 4.20
C PHE A 294 -14.13 1.17 4.24
N HIS A 295 -14.28 2.48 4.08
CA HIS A 295 -15.54 3.20 4.31
C HIS A 295 -16.12 3.86 3.05
N ASN A 296 -15.40 3.88 1.93
CA ASN A 296 -15.87 4.52 0.71
C ASN A 296 -17.23 3.95 0.24
N PRO A 297 -18.30 4.75 0.10
CA PRO A 297 -19.65 4.24 -0.19
C PRO A 297 -19.75 3.46 -1.50
N VAL A 298 -19.03 3.89 -2.54
CA VAL A 298 -19.02 3.21 -3.84
C VAL A 298 -18.38 1.82 -3.71
N LEU A 299 -17.24 1.73 -3.01
CA LEU A 299 -16.58 0.44 -2.75
C LEU A 299 -17.43 -0.49 -1.88
N VAL A 300 -18.09 0.06 -0.85
CA VAL A 300 -19.01 -0.70 0.01
C VAL A 300 -20.14 -1.28 -0.84
N ASN A 301 -20.80 -0.46 -1.66
CA ASN A 301 -21.89 -0.90 -2.51
C ASN A 301 -21.45 -1.97 -3.52
N LEU A 302 -20.37 -1.73 -4.27
CA LEU A 302 -19.81 -2.69 -5.23
C LEU A 302 -19.44 -4.01 -4.55
N SER A 303 -18.77 -3.95 -3.39
CA SER A 303 -18.38 -5.16 -2.65
C SER A 303 -19.59 -5.98 -2.19
N ASN A 304 -20.69 -5.31 -1.79
CA ASN A 304 -21.93 -5.96 -1.41
C ASN A 304 -22.61 -6.60 -2.63
N GLN A 305 -22.71 -5.88 -3.75
CA GLN A 305 -23.29 -6.39 -4.99
C GLN A 305 -22.56 -7.65 -5.49
N ILE A 306 -21.23 -7.61 -5.54
CA ILE A 306 -20.41 -8.76 -5.96
C ILE A 306 -20.59 -9.94 -5.00
N ALA A 307 -20.56 -9.69 -3.69
CA ALA A 307 -20.78 -10.75 -2.69
C ALA A 307 -22.19 -11.36 -2.82
N SER A 308 -23.23 -10.54 -3.03
CA SER A 308 -24.60 -11.02 -3.23
C SER A 308 -24.72 -11.89 -4.48
N GLN A 309 -24.11 -11.51 -5.60
CA GLN A 309 -24.09 -12.34 -6.80
C GLN A 309 -23.39 -13.68 -6.52
N LEU A 310 -22.22 -13.67 -5.87
CA LEU A 310 -21.51 -14.90 -5.51
C LEU A 310 -22.33 -15.82 -4.57
N LEU A 311 -23.17 -15.26 -3.70
CA LEU A 311 -24.03 -16.00 -2.77
C LEU A 311 -25.27 -16.60 -3.44
N GLN A 312 -25.78 -16.03 -4.53
CA GLN A 312 -26.94 -16.59 -5.26
C GLN A 312 -26.68 -18.03 -5.74
N PHE A 313 -25.44 -18.38 -6.08
CA PHE A 313 -25.05 -19.74 -6.49
C PHE A 313 -25.03 -20.75 -5.36
N ASN A 314 -24.78 -20.28 -4.14
CA ASN A 314 -24.63 -21.14 -2.99
C ASN A 314 -24.96 -20.36 -1.70
N PRO A 315 -26.14 -20.59 -1.09
CA PRO A 315 -26.55 -19.88 0.12
C PRO A 315 -25.63 -20.19 1.32
N THR A 316 -24.80 -21.24 1.25
CA THR A 316 -23.81 -21.54 2.28
C THR A 316 -22.55 -20.66 2.21
N GLY A 317 -22.42 -19.80 1.20
CA GLY A 317 -21.27 -18.91 1.05
C GLY A 317 -20.42 -19.15 -0.20
N TYR A 318 -19.42 -18.30 -0.36
CA TYR A 318 -18.31 -18.48 -1.31
C TYR A 318 -16.97 -18.48 -0.58
N LEU A 319 -15.97 -19.06 -1.21
CA LEU A 319 -14.58 -19.09 -0.74
C LEU A 319 -13.81 -17.92 -1.33
N ALA A 320 -12.77 -17.45 -0.65
CA ALA A 320 -11.83 -16.50 -1.22
C ALA A 320 -10.38 -16.89 -0.96
N ILE A 321 -9.53 -16.57 -1.91
CA ILE A 321 -8.08 -16.63 -1.74
C ILE A 321 -7.42 -15.35 -2.24
N HIS A 322 -6.30 -14.99 -1.62
CA HIS A 322 -5.42 -13.95 -2.14
C HIS A 322 -4.05 -14.52 -2.51
N VAL A 323 -3.66 -14.33 -3.77
CA VAL A 323 -2.35 -14.74 -4.28
C VAL A 323 -1.56 -13.54 -4.78
N ARG A 324 -0.52 -13.17 -4.02
CA ARG A 324 0.45 -12.13 -4.38
C ARG A 324 1.54 -12.73 -5.26
N ILE A 325 1.78 -12.13 -6.43
CA ILE A 325 2.82 -12.55 -7.39
C ILE A 325 3.48 -11.39 -8.15
N GLY A 326 3.07 -10.14 -7.92
CA GLY A 326 3.46 -9.00 -8.77
C GLY A 326 4.88 -8.48 -8.57
N ASP A 327 5.56 -8.83 -7.48
CA ASP A 327 6.99 -8.50 -7.29
C ASP A 327 7.89 -9.74 -7.38
N ASN A 328 9.19 -9.49 -7.62
CA ASN A 328 10.16 -10.57 -7.87
C ASN A 328 10.26 -11.59 -6.73
N LEU A 329 10.08 -11.15 -5.47
CA LEU A 329 10.19 -12.02 -4.30
C LEU A 329 8.98 -12.95 -4.18
N PHE A 330 7.76 -12.43 -4.33
CA PHE A 330 6.58 -13.29 -4.32
C PHE A 330 6.52 -14.15 -5.58
N ARG A 331 6.94 -13.62 -6.73
CA ARG A 331 6.96 -14.35 -8.00
C ARG A 331 7.88 -15.56 -7.95
N SER A 332 9.08 -15.46 -7.36
CA SER A 332 10.01 -16.59 -7.25
C SER A 332 9.45 -17.74 -6.40
N HIS A 333 8.46 -17.48 -5.55
CA HIS A 333 7.84 -18.48 -4.68
C HIS A 333 6.37 -18.78 -5.04
N ALA A 334 5.85 -18.22 -6.14
CA ALA A 334 4.42 -18.23 -6.46
C ALA A 334 3.83 -19.66 -6.50
N SER A 335 4.51 -20.62 -7.13
CA SER A 335 4.04 -22.00 -7.21
C SER A 335 3.91 -22.67 -5.82
N THR A 336 4.90 -22.48 -4.95
CA THR A 336 4.90 -23.01 -3.58
C THR A 336 3.83 -22.32 -2.72
N THR A 337 3.65 -21.01 -2.91
CA THR A 337 2.61 -20.22 -2.25
C THR A 337 1.22 -20.73 -2.63
N VAL A 338 0.96 -20.90 -3.94
CA VAL A 338 -0.32 -21.42 -4.43
C VAL A 338 -0.58 -22.83 -3.90
N ALA A 339 0.41 -23.72 -3.92
CA ALA A 339 0.27 -25.06 -3.36
C ALA A 339 -0.10 -25.03 -1.86
N THR A 340 0.53 -24.14 -1.08
CA THR A 340 0.22 -23.94 0.34
C THR A 340 -1.20 -23.42 0.55
N ILE A 341 -1.62 -22.42 -0.23
CA ILE A 341 -2.97 -21.83 -0.18
C ILE A 341 -4.02 -22.89 -0.51
N LEU A 342 -3.83 -23.63 -1.61
CA LEU A 342 -4.75 -24.67 -2.05
C LEU A 342 -4.85 -25.81 -1.04
N ARG A 343 -3.72 -26.27 -0.48
CA ARG A 343 -3.72 -27.26 0.58
C ARG A 343 -4.54 -26.79 1.77
N LYS A 344 -4.28 -25.57 2.28
CA LYS A 344 -5.02 -25.00 3.42
C LYS A 344 -6.51 -24.87 3.11
N MET A 345 -6.89 -24.38 1.93
CA MET A 345 -8.28 -24.26 1.52
C MET A 345 -8.99 -25.63 1.48
N VAL A 346 -8.39 -26.63 0.83
CA VAL A 346 -8.97 -27.97 0.69
C VAL A 346 -9.06 -28.69 2.03
N THR A 347 -7.98 -28.72 2.82
CA THR A 347 -7.93 -29.53 4.04
C THR A 347 -8.56 -28.83 5.24
N HIS A 348 -8.32 -27.53 5.43
CA HIS A 348 -8.76 -26.83 6.64
C HIS A 348 -10.13 -26.16 6.50
N HIS A 349 -10.48 -25.65 5.31
CA HIS A 349 -11.75 -24.96 5.10
C HIS A 349 -12.81 -25.92 4.53
N LEU A 350 -12.51 -26.65 3.46
CA LEU A 350 -13.46 -27.60 2.86
C LEU A 350 -13.56 -28.94 3.59
N LYS A 351 -12.60 -29.24 4.49
CA LYS A 351 -12.49 -30.50 5.23
C LYS A 351 -12.44 -31.71 4.28
N LEU A 352 -11.69 -31.59 3.19
CA LEU A 352 -11.45 -32.67 2.24
C LEU A 352 -10.06 -33.28 2.47
N PRO A 353 -9.88 -34.60 2.25
CA PRO A 353 -8.57 -35.22 2.29
C PRO A 353 -7.69 -34.71 1.15
N LEU A 354 -6.37 -34.76 1.35
CA LEU A 354 -5.41 -34.33 0.32
C LEU A 354 -5.48 -35.19 -0.96
N SER A 355 -6.01 -36.42 -0.88
CA SER A 355 -6.29 -37.25 -2.05
C SER A 355 -7.31 -36.61 -3.00
N SER A 356 -8.32 -35.89 -2.47
CA SER A 356 -9.30 -35.17 -3.28
C SER A 356 -8.66 -34.09 -4.17
N LEU A 357 -7.60 -33.44 -3.69
CA LEU A 357 -6.83 -32.46 -4.47
C LEU A 357 -6.21 -33.12 -5.72
N HIS A 358 -5.53 -34.26 -5.53
CA HIS A 358 -4.86 -34.97 -6.61
C HIS A 358 -5.87 -35.53 -7.62
N GLU A 359 -6.97 -36.11 -7.14
CA GLU A 359 -8.04 -36.63 -8.00
C GLU A 359 -8.68 -35.53 -8.83
N ALA A 360 -9.00 -34.38 -8.21
CA ALA A 360 -9.61 -33.25 -8.89
C ALA A 360 -8.70 -32.67 -9.98
N ILE A 361 -7.39 -32.53 -9.69
CA ILE A 361 -6.40 -32.10 -10.69
C ILE A 361 -6.33 -33.09 -11.86
N HIS A 362 -6.29 -34.40 -11.57
CA HIS A 362 -6.26 -35.43 -12.61
C HIS A 362 -7.51 -35.37 -13.49
N GLN A 363 -8.70 -35.36 -12.88
CA GLN A 363 -9.97 -35.25 -13.60
C GLN A 363 -10.03 -33.96 -14.42
N SER A 364 -9.54 -32.84 -13.89
CA SER A 364 -9.51 -31.58 -14.61
C SER A 364 -8.54 -31.57 -15.80
N ASN A 365 -7.47 -32.37 -15.78
CA ASN A 365 -6.55 -32.48 -16.93
C ASN A 365 -7.16 -33.26 -18.09
N LEU A 366 -8.13 -34.13 -17.82
CA LEU A 366 -8.87 -34.89 -18.82
C LEU A 366 -10.02 -34.09 -19.46
N GLN A 367 -10.38 -32.94 -18.90
CA GLN A 367 -11.44 -32.08 -19.44
C GLN A 367 -10.87 -31.06 -20.43
N PRO A 368 -11.49 -30.88 -21.61
CA PRO A 368 -11.10 -29.82 -22.54
C PRO A 368 -11.38 -28.43 -21.92
N LEU A 369 -10.48 -27.48 -22.15
CA LEU A 369 -10.68 -26.07 -21.77
C LEU A 369 -11.91 -25.53 -22.52
N GLN A 370 -12.90 -25.02 -21.79
CA GLN A 370 -14.01 -24.28 -22.41
C GLN A 370 -13.46 -22.93 -22.91
N PRO A 371 -13.66 -22.56 -24.19
CA PRO A 371 -13.24 -21.25 -24.69
C PRO A 371 -13.98 -20.12 -23.96
N HIS A 372 -13.23 -19.11 -23.52
CA HIS A 372 -13.76 -17.96 -22.76
C HIS A 372 -14.87 -17.22 -23.53
N SER A 373 -14.84 -17.29 -24.87
CA SER A 373 -15.76 -16.64 -25.81
C SER A 373 -17.23 -17.07 -25.71
N LYS A 374 -17.55 -18.17 -25.01
CA LYS A 374 -18.94 -18.58 -24.75
C LYS A 374 -19.55 -18.00 -23.46
N LEU A 375 -18.75 -17.34 -22.62
CA LEU A 375 -19.21 -16.71 -21.38
C LEU A 375 -19.70 -15.26 -21.62
N VAL A 376 -19.36 -14.66 -22.77
CA VAL A 376 -19.61 -13.23 -23.07
C VAL A 376 -20.63 -13.04 -24.23
N MET A 377 -21.02 -14.10 -24.94
CA MET A 377 -21.87 -14.01 -26.15
C MET A 377 -23.19 -14.77 -26.03
N GLY A 378 -23.88 -14.60 -24.90
CA GLY A 378 -25.32 -14.77 -24.83
C GLY A 378 -25.90 -13.44 -24.38
N ASN A 379 -27.04 -13.02 -24.91
CA ASN A 379 -27.87 -12.05 -24.18
C ASN A 379 -28.16 -12.64 -22.80
N ILE A 380 -27.36 -12.29 -21.79
CA ILE A 380 -27.50 -12.79 -20.42
C ILE A 380 -28.74 -12.12 -19.83
N ARG A 381 -29.88 -12.75 -20.07
CA ARG A 381 -31.10 -12.63 -19.28
C ARG A 381 -31.15 -13.68 -18.17
N SER A 382 -30.03 -14.36 -17.87
CA SER A 382 -29.96 -15.30 -16.74
C SER A 382 -29.16 -14.68 -15.61
N ASP A 383 -29.77 -14.52 -14.46
CA ASP A 383 -29.18 -14.09 -13.18
C ASP A 383 -28.07 -15.04 -12.64
N GLU A 384 -27.46 -15.87 -13.50
CA GLU A 384 -26.48 -16.90 -13.15
C GLU A 384 -25.10 -16.64 -13.79
N LEU A 385 -24.09 -16.37 -12.97
CA LEU A 385 -22.66 -16.37 -13.29
C LEU A 385 -22.22 -17.79 -13.70
N PRO A 386 -21.81 -17.99 -14.96
CA PRO A 386 -21.38 -19.29 -15.44
C PRO A 386 -19.99 -19.67 -14.91
N CYS A 387 -19.82 -20.95 -14.53
CA CYS A 387 -18.52 -21.49 -14.13
C CYS A 387 -17.58 -21.65 -15.32
N ARG A 388 -16.29 -21.34 -15.12
CA ARG A 388 -15.23 -21.46 -16.16
C ARG A 388 -14.98 -22.90 -16.62
N ARG A 389 -15.34 -23.89 -15.79
CA ARG A 389 -15.23 -25.33 -16.11
C ARG A 389 -16.47 -26.10 -15.70
N ARG A 390 -16.56 -27.33 -16.19
CA ARG A 390 -17.62 -28.27 -15.79
C ARG A 390 -17.49 -28.58 -14.29
N LYS A 391 -18.61 -28.44 -13.58
CA LYS A 391 -18.73 -28.80 -12.15
C LYS A 391 -18.44 -30.30 -11.95
N TYR A 392 -17.86 -30.66 -10.82
CA TYR A 392 -17.67 -32.05 -10.41
C TYR A 392 -19.02 -32.69 -10.06
N THR A 393 -19.23 -33.92 -10.50
CA THR A 393 -20.42 -34.73 -10.20
C THR A 393 -20.18 -35.76 -9.09
N LYS A 394 -18.92 -36.13 -8.84
CA LYS A 394 -18.54 -37.04 -7.75
C LYS A 394 -18.83 -36.37 -6.40
N SER A 395 -19.64 -37.01 -5.57
CA SER A 395 -20.14 -36.46 -4.29
C SER A 395 -19.02 -35.85 -3.42
N HIS A 396 -17.90 -36.55 -3.25
CA HIS A 396 -16.77 -36.09 -2.42
C HIS A 396 -15.96 -34.93 -3.02
N LEU A 397 -16.18 -34.57 -4.29
CA LEU A 397 -15.55 -33.42 -4.97
C LEU A 397 -16.52 -32.25 -5.15
N THR A 398 -17.82 -32.42 -4.87
CA THR A 398 -18.82 -31.37 -5.09
C THR A 398 -18.55 -30.09 -4.29
N LYS A 399 -17.88 -30.18 -3.13
CA LYS A 399 -17.42 -29.02 -2.35
C LYS A 399 -16.47 -28.10 -3.13
N LEU A 400 -15.73 -28.61 -4.12
CA LEU A 400 -14.86 -27.81 -4.99
C LEU A 400 -15.64 -27.00 -6.04
N ASN A 401 -16.95 -27.26 -6.20
CA ASN A 401 -17.83 -26.46 -7.05
C ASN A 401 -18.29 -25.16 -6.38
N GLN A 402 -18.01 -24.97 -5.09
CA GLN A 402 -18.33 -23.73 -4.39
C GLN A 402 -17.64 -22.55 -5.10
N PRO A 403 -18.34 -21.41 -5.29
CA PRO A 403 -17.72 -20.23 -5.89
C PRO A 403 -16.43 -19.84 -5.14
N LEU A 404 -15.38 -19.56 -5.90
CA LEU A 404 -14.10 -19.11 -5.37
C LEU A 404 -13.76 -17.74 -5.95
N PHE A 405 -13.68 -16.72 -5.11
CA PHE A 405 -13.14 -15.41 -5.50
C PHE A 405 -11.61 -15.40 -5.38
N LEU A 406 -10.91 -15.03 -6.45
CA LEU A 406 -9.45 -14.93 -6.49
C LEU A 406 -9.03 -13.46 -6.55
N ALA A 407 -8.52 -12.94 -5.43
CA ALA A 407 -7.82 -11.67 -5.38
C ALA A 407 -6.35 -11.87 -5.76
N THR A 408 -5.84 -11.15 -6.76
CA THR A 408 -4.44 -11.27 -7.19
C THR A 408 -3.97 -10.02 -7.91
N ASP A 409 -2.68 -9.72 -7.78
CA ASP A 409 -2.00 -8.66 -8.52
C ASP A 409 -1.40 -9.13 -9.85
N SER A 410 -1.75 -10.34 -10.31
CA SER A 410 -1.43 -10.79 -11.66
C SER A 410 -2.19 -9.94 -12.70
N PRO A 411 -1.52 -9.36 -13.71
CA PRO A 411 -2.22 -8.64 -14.78
C PRO A 411 -3.03 -9.58 -15.67
N LEU A 412 -2.61 -10.85 -15.80
CA LEU A 412 -3.29 -11.87 -16.61
C LEU A 412 -3.41 -13.19 -15.82
N PRO A 413 -4.30 -13.25 -14.80
CA PRO A 413 -4.35 -14.38 -13.87
C PRO A 413 -4.58 -15.75 -14.52
N GLU A 414 -5.34 -15.77 -15.63
CA GLU A 414 -5.78 -17.01 -16.29
C GLU A 414 -4.68 -17.75 -17.05
N VAL A 415 -3.67 -17.01 -17.52
CA VAL A 415 -2.51 -17.57 -18.24
C VAL A 415 -1.26 -17.62 -17.38
N GLU A 416 -1.32 -17.08 -16.16
CA GLU A 416 -0.22 -17.14 -15.19
C GLU A 416 0.03 -18.59 -14.76
N PRO A 417 1.23 -19.16 -15.03
CA PRO A 417 1.51 -20.56 -14.74
C PRO A 417 1.27 -20.96 -13.28
N ALA A 418 1.62 -20.08 -12.33
CA ALA A 418 1.44 -20.34 -10.91
C ALA A 418 -0.04 -20.46 -10.51
N LEU A 419 -0.93 -19.69 -11.14
CA LEU A 419 -2.35 -19.63 -10.80
C LEU A 419 -3.19 -20.70 -11.53
N ARG A 420 -2.66 -21.30 -12.60
CA ARG A 420 -3.36 -22.30 -13.43
C ARG A 420 -4.01 -23.43 -12.62
N THR A 421 -3.37 -23.89 -11.55
CA THR A 421 -3.89 -24.97 -10.69
C THR A 421 -5.16 -24.57 -9.96
N ILE A 422 -5.33 -23.29 -9.60
CA ILE A 422 -6.55 -22.78 -8.95
C ILE A 422 -7.74 -22.95 -9.89
N PHE A 423 -7.61 -22.46 -11.13
CA PHE A 423 -8.67 -22.57 -12.14
C PHE A 423 -8.97 -24.02 -12.55
N LYS A 424 -7.99 -24.93 -12.44
CA LYS A 424 -8.21 -26.37 -12.62
C LYS A 424 -9.02 -26.97 -11.48
N LEU A 425 -8.65 -26.63 -10.25
CA LEU A 425 -9.21 -27.24 -9.06
C LEU A 425 -10.63 -26.75 -8.77
N PHE A 426 -10.89 -25.45 -8.93
CA PHE A 426 -12.17 -24.81 -8.64
C PHE A 426 -12.87 -24.37 -9.94
N PRO A 427 -13.88 -25.12 -10.42
CA PRO A 427 -14.54 -24.83 -11.70
C PRO A 427 -15.19 -23.45 -11.76
N CYS A 428 -15.66 -22.96 -10.61
CA CYS A 428 -16.39 -21.70 -10.46
C CYS A 428 -15.48 -20.64 -9.79
N THR A 429 -14.30 -20.40 -10.39
CA THR A 429 -13.37 -19.34 -9.95
C THR A 429 -13.72 -18.02 -10.61
N TYR A 430 -13.88 -16.96 -9.83
CA TYR A 430 -14.22 -15.61 -10.27
C TYR A 430 -13.12 -14.59 -9.91
N LEU A 431 -12.97 -13.59 -10.76
CA LEU A 431 -12.08 -12.43 -10.64
C LEU A 431 -12.94 -11.17 -10.66
N LEU A 432 -12.44 -10.03 -10.17
CA LEU A 432 -13.19 -8.76 -10.25
C LEU A 432 -13.66 -8.42 -11.67
N LYS A 433 -12.87 -8.74 -12.70
CA LYS A 433 -13.21 -8.49 -14.10
C LYS A 433 -14.43 -9.27 -14.61
N ASP A 434 -14.93 -10.24 -13.85
CA ASP A 434 -16.15 -11.00 -14.21
C ASP A 434 -17.44 -10.29 -13.78
N PHE A 435 -17.33 -9.17 -13.06
CA PHE A 435 -18.44 -8.38 -12.54
C PHE A 435 -18.50 -7.02 -13.23
N GLU A 436 -19.67 -6.40 -13.21
CA GLU A 436 -19.79 -5.02 -13.67
C GLU A 436 -19.23 -4.05 -12.61
N LEU A 437 -18.28 -3.23 -13.02
CA LEU A 437 -17.51 -2.31 -12.19
C LEU A 437 -17.64 -0.85 -12.66
N SER A 438 -18.52 -0.52 -13.61
CA SER A 438 -18.63 0.84 -14.17
C SER A 438 -18.79 1.94 -13.11
N SER A 439 -19.54 1.68 -12.03
CA SER A 439 -19.69 2.61 -10.90
C SER A 439 -18.39 2.92 -10.15
N ILE A 440 -17.31 2.14 -10.32
CA ILE A 440 -16.01 2.49 -9.70
C ILE A 440 -15.47 3.82 -10.21
N ASN A 441 -15.88 4.25 -11.41
CA ASN A 441 -15.52 5.56 -11.98
C ASN A 441 -16.29 6.72 -11.35
N GLU A 442 -17.26 6.46 -10.48
CA GLU A 442 -17.96 7.47 -9.69
C GLU A 442 -17.13 7.95 -8.50
N ILE A 443 -16.09 7.22 -8.11
CA ILE A 443 -15.18 7.63 -7.02
C ILE A 443 -14.47 8.93 -7.42
N ARG A 444 -14.74 9.99 -6.65
CA ARG A 444 -14.09 11.29 -6.75
C ARG A 444 -13.21 11.49 -5.51
N ILE A 445 -12.10 12.23 -5.66
CA ILE A 445 -11.39 12.78 -4.49
C ILE A 445 -12.14 14.07 -4.13
N SER A 446 -12.60 14.22 -2.89
CA SER A 446 -13.16 15.48 -2.42
C SER A 446 -12.13 16.59 -2.62
N GLN A 447 -12.53 17.62 -3.37
CA GLN A 447 -11.71 18.82 -3.60
C GLN A 447 -11.90 19.86 -2.49
N GLU A 448 -12.65 19.52 -1.45
CA GLU A 448 -12.90 20.41 -0.33
C GLU A 448 -11.57 20.73 0.36
N GLU A 449 -11.19 22.01 0.28
CA GLU A 449 -10.06 22.68 0.96
C GLU A 449 -8.69 22.73 0.24
N ARG A 450 -8.63 22.53 -1.08
CA ARG A 450 -7.47 23.05 -1.85
C ARG A 450 -7.94 24.23 -2.67
N ASP A 451 -7.39 25.42 -2.36
CA ASP A 451 -7.60 26.71 -3.03
C ASP A 451 -8.11 26.59 -4.47
N ASP A 452 -9.08 27.45 -4.82
CA ASP A 452 -9.93 27.59 -6.04
C ASP A 452 -9.36 27.27 -7.44
N LYS A 453 -8.13 26.76 -7.57
CA LYS A 453 -7.42 26.46 -8.81
C LYS A 453 -7.28 24.98 -9.16
N VAL A 454 -7.60 24.04 -8.27
CA VAL A 454 -7.48 22.60 -8.60
C VAL A 454 -8.81 22.10 -9.16
N LYS A 455 -9.14 22.43 -10.40
CA LYS A 455 -10.27 21.79 -11.10
C LYS A 455 -9.79 20.51 -11.78
N GLU A 456 -10.53 19.43 -11.54
CA GLU A 456 -10.51 18.16 -12.28
C GLU A 456 -9.35 17.19 -11.99
N SER A 457 -9.46 16.46 -10.90
CA SER A 457 -8.88 15.11 -10.87
C SER A 457 -9.68 14.21 -11.81
N ASN A 458 -9.02 13.55 -12.77
CA ASN A 458 -9.69 12.67 -13.74
C ASN A 458 -10.25 11.43 -13.01
N PRO A 459 -11.57 11.30 -12.85
CA PRO A 459 -12.14 10.32 -11.94
C PRO A 459 -11.91 8.87 -12.32
N GLY A 460 -11.80 8.59 -13.63
CA GLY A 460 -11.50 7.26 -14.14
C GLY A 460 -10.09 6.75 -13.78
N GLN A 461 -9.18 7.64 -13.37
CA GLN A 461 -7.86 7.22 -12.87
C GLN A 461 -7.91 6.83 -11.39
N ILE A 462 -8.69 7.54 -10.58
CA ILE A 462 -8.86 7.24 -9.15
C ILE A 462 -9.60 5.91 -8.96
N GLY A 463 -10.69 5.68 -9.70
CA GLY A 463 -11.43 4.42 -9.63
C GLY A 463 -10.54 3.19 -9.84
N LYS A 464 -9.62 3.25 -10.83
CA LYS A 464 -8.65 2.18 -11.09
C LYS A 464 -7.69 1.95 -9.92
N LEU A 465 -7.22 3.03 -9.27
CA LEU A 465 -6.37 2.94 -8.08
C LEU A 465 -7.12 2.35 -6.88
N MET A 466 -8.46 2.34 -6.91
CA MET A 466 -9.28 1.80 -5.84
C MET A 466 -9.61 0.31 -5.97
N ILE A 467 -9.35 -0.31 -7.14
CA ILE A 467 -9.61 -1.73 -7.41
C ILE A 467 -9.02 -2.67 -6.34
N PRO A 468 -7.77 -2.50 -5.86
CA PRO A 468 -7.21 -3.38 -4.83
C PRO A 468 -7.98 -3.34 -3.50
N PHE A 469 -8.65 -2.23 -3.16
CA PHE A 469 -9.51 -2.17 -1.99
C PHE A 469 -10.78 -2.98 -2.19
N LEU A 470 -11.39 -2.89 -3.38
CA LEU A 470 -12.55 -3.70 -3.73
C LEU A 470 -12.21 -5.20 -3.66
N ASP A 471 -11.05 -5.61 -4.18
CA ASP A 471 -10.53 -6.98 -4.09
C ASP A 471 -10.48 -7.46 -2.63
N ALA A 472 -9.93 -6.62 -1.73
CA ALA A 472 -9.83 -6.92 -0.32
C ALA A 472 -11.20 -7.04 0.35
N MET A 473 -12.16 -6.16 0.02
CA MET A 473 -13.50 -6.16 0.60
C MET A 473 -14.31 -7.39 0.16
N VAL A 474 -14.27 -7.73 -1.13
CA VAL A 474 -14.92 -8.95 -1.63
C VAL A 474 -14.28 -10.18 -1.01
N ALA A 475 -12.94 -10.29 -1.01
CA ALA A 475 -12.27 -11.43 -0.39
C ALA A 475 -12.60 -11.60 1.11
N ALA A 476 -12.76 -10.48 1.84
CA ALA A 476 -13.08 -10.49 3.26
C ALA A 476 -14.53 -10.90 3.60
N LYS A 477 -15.47 -10.80 2.65
CA LYS A 477 -16.89 -11.18 2.83
C LYS A 477 -17.15 -12.67 2.56
N ALA A 478 -16.16 -13.40 2.06
CA ALA A 478 -16.24 -14.84 1.84
C ALA A 478 -16.43 -15.60 3.15
N THR A 479 -17.04 -16.78 3.12
CA THR A 479 -17.17 -17.62 4.34
C THR A 479 -15.85 -18.25 4.78
N SER A 480 -14.84 -18.20 3.91
CA SER A 480 -13.49 -18.67 4.22
C SER A 480 -12.48 -17.95 3.36
N PHE A 481 -11.43 -17.43 4.00
CA PHE A 481 -10.35 -16.72 3.32
C PHE A 481 -9.00 -17.39 3.58
N VAL A 482 -8.19 -17.55 2.52
CA VAL A 482 -6.78 -17.93 2.64
C VAL A 482 -5.89 -16.98 1.84
N GLY A 483 -5.08 -16.20 2.54
CA GLY A 483 -4.15 -15.25 1.93
C GLY A 483 -2.73 -15.79 1.72
N THR A 484 -1.92 -14.98 1.04
CA THR A 484 -0.48 -15.20 0.84
C THR A 484 0.28 -14.93 2.13
N PRO A 485 1.09 -15.89 2.64
CA PRO A 485 1.92 -15.65 3.82
C PRO A 485 2.88 -14.46 3.64
N GLY A 486 2.98 -13.61 4.65
CA GLY A 486 3.86 -12.43 4.65
C GLY A 486 3.35 -11.25 3.82
N SER A 487 2.19 -11.36 3.18
CA SER A 487 1.55 -10.24 2.48
C SER A 487 0.77 -9.36 3.45
N THR A 488 1.11 -8.08 3.52
CA THR A 488 0.38 -7.11 4.37
C THR A 488 -1.06 -6.87 3.89
N PHE A 489 -1.35 -7.10 2.61
CA PHE A 489 -2.72 -7.18 2.09
C PHE A 489 -3.48 -8.34 2.74
N SER A 490 -2.91 -9.55 2.69
CA SER A 490 -3.55 -10.76 3.26
C SER A 490 -3.74 -10.66 4.76
N ASP A 491 -2.75 -10.11 5.47
CA ASP A 491 -2.86 -9.89 6.91
C ASP A 491 -3.97 -8.90 7.23
N PHE A 492 -4.14 -7.83 6.45
CA PHE A 492 -5.21 -6.88 6.68
C PHE A 492 -6.59 -7.48 6.40
N VAL A 493 -6.74 -8.21 5.29
CA VAL A 493 -7.99 -8.91 4.96
C VAL A 493 -8.36 -9.89 6.07
N ASN A 494 -7.43 -10.75 6.50
CA ASN A 494 -7.73 -11.81 7.47
C ASN A 494 -7.98 -11.29 8.90
N ASN A 495 -7.20 -10.29 9.33
CA ASN A 495 -7.14 -9.91 10.74
C ASN A 495 -8.00 -8.69 11.07
N VAL A 496 -8.46 -7.96 10.06
CA VAL A 496 -9.32 -6.77 10.23
C VAL A 496 -10.61 -6.93 9.43
N LEU A 497 -10.54 -6.91 8.10
CA LEU A 497 -11.76 -6.86 7.28
C LEU A 497 -12.66 -8.09 7.48
N PHE A 498 -12.10 -9.29 7.40
CA PHE A 498 -12.83 -10.53 7.63
C PHE A 498 -13.40 -10.57 9.05
N GLN A 499 -12.62 -10.19 10.07
CA GLN A 499 -13.12 -10.17 11.44
C GLN A 499 -14.32 -9.22 11.57
N THR A 500 -14.20 -7.99 11.06
CA THR A 500 -15.29 -7.00 11.10
C THR A 500 -16.53 -7.46 10.34
N TYR A 501 -16.39 -7.97 9.11
CA TYR A 501 -17.55 -8.40 8.31
C TYR A 501 -18.25 -9.65 8.86
N HIS A 502 -17.58 -10.40 9.73
CA HIS A 502 -18.13 -11.56 10.42
C HIS A 502 -18.47 -11.29 11.89
N ASN A 503 -18.47 -10.02 12.34
CA ASN A 503 -18.75 -9.61 13.72
C ASN A 503 -17.83 -10.30 14.76
N LEU A 504 -16.58 -10.52 14.39
CA LEU A 504 -15.53 -11.07 15.23
C LEU A 504 -14.57 -9.96 15.68
N SER A 505 -13.90 -10.18 16.81
CA SER A 505 -12.85 -9.27 17.27
C SER A 505 -11.66 -9.28 16.31
N ILE A 506 -11.14 -8.09 16.01
CA ILE A 506 -9.92 -7.96 15.20
C ILE A 506 -8.74 -8.68 15.87
N VAL A 507 -7.84 -9.22 15.06
CA VAL A 507 -6.64 -9.91 15.54
C VAL A 507 -5.46 -8.94 15.56
N GLU A 508 -4.83 -8.82 16.72
CA GLU A 508 -3.64 -7.99 16.94
C GLU A 508 -2.37 -8.85 17.01
N PHE A 509 -1.29 -8.35 16.40
CA PHE A 509 0.05 -8.91 16.53
C PHE A 509 0.97 -7.82 17.10
N GLY A 510 1.72 -8.12 18.16
CA GLY A 510 2.58 -7.13 18.82
C GLY A 510 2.91 -7.47 20.25
#